data_AF-A0A444VXL3-F1
#
_entry.id   AF-A0A444VXL3-F1
#
_cell.length_a   1.000
_cell.length_b   1.000
_cell.length_c   1.000
_cell.angle_alpha   90.00
_cell.angle_beta   90.00
_cell.angle_gamma   90.00
#
_symmetry.space_group_name_H-M   'P 1'
#
loop_
_entity.id
_entity.type
_entity.pdbx_description
1 polymer ?
#
loop_
_entity_poly.entity_id
_entity_poly.type
_entity_poly.pdbx_seq_one_letter_code
_entity_poly.pdbx_strand_id
1 'polypeptide(L)'
;MTNTQINFIIDIVSGIGTFISSIIALFALKEVIKQRRAMYQPKLYFNEFSLSVKGNPHSEKKSLYHYYLHNLHEPVREDSRKGYSVSAQFFFENIGYGVANNIKYEWTFDYIKAARMLCELNPKFSYDDDKKRKSLMIIFDNKFFNSYDYSDVGKTKKIDFIKPESLQQNFKPTSIPMTITDVHMDYVLLKNKMFSEECDRFNHEKFNNFPIPKLNISYHDIAGKKYVEEYLFNISCYNSFRQMDDKLINTEEDYASLCFYLK
;
A
#
# COMPACT_ATOMS: atom_id res chain seq x y z
N MET A 1 20.89 -74.84 -19.56
CA MET A 1 21.44 -73.55 -19.12
C MET A 1 22.44 -73.83 -18.01
N THR A 2 23.69 -73.39 -18.15
CA THR A 2 24.69 -73.55 -17.08
C THR A 2 24.46 -72.51 -15.98
N ASN A 3 24.81 -72.80 -14.72
CA ASN A 3 24.66 -71.85 -13.61
C ASN A 3 25.30 -70.49 -13.91
N THR A 4 26.38 -70.47 -14.69
CA THR A 4 27.08 -69.26 -15.15
C THR A 4 26.22 -68.38 -16.06
N GLN A 5 25.42 -68.98 -16.95
CA GLN A 5 24.50 -68.25 -17.83
C GLN A 5 23.32 -67.65 -17.05
N ILE A 6 22.83 -68.35 -16.03
CA ILE A 6 21.75 -67.87 -15.16
C ILE A 6 22.24 -66.66 -14.35
N ASN A 7 23.43 -66.74 -13.75
CA ASN A 7 24.01 -65.62 -12.99
C ASN A 7 24.26 -64.39 -13.87
N PHE A 8 24.76 -64.57 -15.09
CA PHE A 8 24.97 -63.47 -16.03
C PHE A 8 23.67 -62.73 -16.39
N ILE A 9 22.57 -63.46 -16.58
CA ILE A 9 21.25 -62.86 -16.85
C ILE A 9 20.73 -62.11 -15.62
N ILE A 10 20.90 -62.68 -14.42
CA ILE A 10 20.52 -62.02 -13.16
C ILE A 10 21.29 -60.71 -12.98
N ASP A 11 22.59 -60.69 -13.26
CA ASP A 11 23.43 -59.48 -13.15
C ASP A 11 22.98 -58.38 -14.12
N ILE A 12 22.64 -58.75 -15.37
CA ILE A 12 22.13 -57.80 -16.36
C ILE A 12 20.78 -57.22 -15.91
N VAL A 13 19.85 -58.07 -15.47
CA VAL A 13 18.52 -57.64 -15.01
C VAL A 13 18.64 -56.74 -13.78
N SER A 14 19.55 -57.09 -12.84
CA SER A 14 19.87 -56.28 -11.66
C SER A 14 20.46 -54.91 -12.06
N GLY A 15 21.38 -54.88 -13.02
CA GLY A 15 21.96 -53.65 -13.56
C GLY A 15 20.93 -52.73 -14.19
N ILE A 16 20.03 -53.27 -15.03
CA ILE A 16 18.93 -52.51 -15.64
C ILE A 16 17.96 -52.00 -14.57
N GLY A 17 17.58 -52.85 -13.60
CA GLY A 17 16.71 -52.47 -12.50
C GLY A 17 17.28 -51.33 -11.65
N THR A 18 18.59 -51.38 -11.36
CA THR A 18 19.31 -50.33 -10.63
C THR A 18 19.37 -49.01 -11.42
N PHE A 19 19.60 -49.10 -12.72
CA PHE A 19 19.64 -47.94 -13.62
C PHE A 19 18.28 -47.23 -13.69
N ILE A 20 17.19 -47.99 -13.92
CA ILE A 20 15.82 -47.44 -13.93
C ILE A 20 15.47 -46.83 -12.57
N SER A 21 15.81 -47.51 -11.47
CA SER A 21 15.56 -47.01 -10.12
C SER A 21 16.29 -45.68 -9.86
N SER A 22 17.52 -45.54 -10.36
CA SER A 22 18.30 -44.32 -10.25
C SER A 22 17.70 -43.16 -11.04
N ILE A 23 17.18 -43.43 -12.25
CA ILE A 23 16.45 -42.43 -13.04
C ILE A 23 15.20 -41.96 -12.29
N ILE A 24 14.41 -42.89 -11.75
CA ILE A 24 13.21 -42.57 -10.97
C ILE A 24 13.58 -41.72 -9.74
N ALA A 25 14.65 -42.09 -9.03
CA ALA A 25 15.14 -41.34 -7.87
C ALA A 25 15.54 -39.89 -8.23
N LEU A 26 16.19 -39.68 -9.39
CA LEU A 26 16.53 -38.33 -9.88
C LEU A 26 15.28 -37.49 -10.17
N PHE A 27 14.27 -38.08 -10.82
CA PHE A 27 13.01 -37.38 -11.07
C PHE A 27 12.25 -37.07 -9.77
N ALA A 28 12.22 -38.01 -8.83
CA ALA A 28 11.61 -37.78 -7.52
C ALA A 28 12.31 -36.65 -6.76
N LEU A 29 13.65 -36.63 -6.74
CA LEU A 29 14.43 -35.56 -6.12
C LEU A 29 14.13 -34.19 -6.75
N LYS A 30 14.04 -34.15 -8.09
CA LYS A 30 13.69 -32.93 -8.82
C LYS A 30 12.29 -32.42 -8.43
N GLU A 31 11.31 -33.30 -8.33
CA GLU A 31 9.94 -32.90 -7.96
C GLU A 31 9.85 -32.48 -6.48
N VAL A 32 10.57 -33.15 -5.58
CA VAL A 32 10.68 -32.74 -4.16
C VAL A 32 11.30 -31.34 -4.03
N ILE A 33 12.36 -31.04 -4.78
CA ILE A 33 12.97 -29.70 -4.80
C ILE A 33 11.96 -28.65 -5.30
N LYS A 34 11.22 -28.98 -6.36
CA LYS A 34 10.19 -28.08 -6.92
C LYS A 34 9.06 -27.84 -5.93
N GLN A 35 8.56 -28.88 -5.27
CA GLN A 35 7.52 -28.77 -4.24
C GLN A 35 8.00 -27.94 -3.05
N ARG A 36 9.23 -28.18 -2.56
CA ARG A 36 9.82 -27.35 -1.49
C ARG A 36 9.91 -25.89 -1.89
N ARG A 37 10.38 -25.58 -3.10
CA ARG A 37 10.45 -24.19 -3.60
C ARG A 37 9.09 -23.52 -3.69
N ALA A 38 8.07 -24.24 -4.16
CA ALA A 38 6.70 -23.72 -4.21
C ALA A 38 6.12 -23.49 -2.81
N MET A 39 6.43 -24.38 -1.85
CA MET A 39 5.99 -24.26 -0.47
C MET A 39 6.63 -23.06 0.22
N TYR A 40 7.95 -22.84 0.06
CA TYR A 40 8.67 -21.71 0.65
C TYR A 40 8.56 -20.42 -0.16
N GLN A 41 7.56 -20.28 -1.03
CA GLN A 41 7.36 -19.04 -1.76
C GLN A 41 6.79 -17.98 -0.79
N PRO A 42 7.49 -16.85 -0.55
CA PRO A 42 6.90 -15.72 0.15
C PRO A 42 5.82 -15.09 -0.71
N LYS A 43 4.75 -14.65 -0.06
CA LYS A 43 3.68 -13.89 -0.71
C LYS A 43 3.36 -12.71 0.19
N LEU A 44 3.79 -11.54 -0.24
CA LEU A 44 3.50 -10.32 0.47
C LEU A 44 2.09 -9.85 0.10
N TYR A 45 1.39 -9.36 1.08
CA TYR A 45 0.04 -8.82 0.96
C TYR A 45 -0.10 -7.66 1.94
N PHE A 46 -1.10 -6.82 1.78
CA PHE A 46 -1.50 -5.84 2.79
C PHE A 46 -3.00 -5.64 2.70
N ASN A 47 -3.63 -5.35 3.83
CA ASN A 47 -5.07 -5.15 3.89
C ASN A 47 -5.47 -3.84 3.22
N GLU A 48 -6.65 -3.81 2.59
CA GLU A 48 -7.29 -2.54 2.22
C GLU A 48 -7.49 -1.71 3.48
N PHE A 49 -7.25 -0.41 3.36
CA PHE A 49 -7.20 0.47 4.51
C PHE A 49 -7.92 1.79 4.24
N SER A 50 -8.33 2.45 5.30
CA SER A 50 -8.90 3.79 5.28
C SER A 50 -8.11 4.70 6.20
N LEU A 51 -7.93 5.94 5.78
CA LEU A 51 -7.33 7.00 6.58
C LEU A 51 -8.45 7.91 7.06
N SER A 52 -8.84 7.79 8.32
CA SER A 52 -9.72 8.77 8.95
C SER A 52 -8.96 10.07 9.13
N VAL A 53 -9.59 11.17 8.74
CA VAL A 53 -9.02 12.51 8.78
C VAL A 53 -9.77 13.30 9.85
N LYS A 54 -9.03 13.71 10.88
CA LYS A 54 -9.51 14.69 11.87
C LYS A 54 -9.07 16.08 11.48
N GLY A 55 -9.76 17.09 12.03
CA GLY A 55 -9.42 18.49 11.83
C GLY A 55 -10.62 19.33 11.42
N ASN A 56 -10.51 20.64 11.64
CA ASN A 56 -11.51 21.60 11.17
C ASN A 56 -11.04 22.20 9.84
N PRO A 57 -11.73 21.95 8.71
CA PRO A 57 -11.38 22.54 7.41
C PRO A 57 -11.45 24.08 7.41
N HIS A 58 -12.17 24.70 8.35
CA HIS A 58 -12.25 26.15 8.54
C HIS A 58 -11.18 26.74 9.50
N SER A 59 -10.33 25.92 10.11
CA SER A 59 -9.28 26.44 11.01
C SER A 59 -8.17 27.13 10.21
N GLU A 60 -7.89 28.41 10.50
CA GLU A 60 -6.75 29.16 9.95
C GLU A 60 -5.41 28.47 10.23
N LYS A 61 -5.34 27.66 11.30
CA LYS A 61 -4.25 26.72 11.53
C LYS A 61 -4.50 25.45 10.74
N LYS A 62 -4.08 25.45 9.46
CA LYS A 62 -4.16 24.34 8.50
C LYS A 62 -3.34 23.08 8.88
N SER A 63 -2.79 23.03 10.09
CA SER A 63 -1.82 22.00 10.53
C SER A 63 -2.46 20.77 11.19
N LEU A 64 -3.76 20.50 10.97
CA LEU A 64 -4.51 19.57 11.82
C LEU A 64 -5.20 18.44 11.07
N TYR A 65 -4.78 18.06 9.86
CA TYR A 65 -5.15 16.74 9.35
C TYR A 65 -4.39 15.68 10.13
N HIS A 66 -5.06 15.05 11.09
CA HIS A 66 -4.55 13.86 11.73
C HIS A 66 -5.11 12.65 10.99
N TYR A 67 -4.22 11.77 10.56
CA TYR A 67 -4.57 10.57 9.81
C TYR A 67 -4.54 9.38 10.74
N TYR A 68 -5.64 8.66 10.79
CA TYR A 68 -5.72 7.40 11.51
C TYR A 68 -6.00 6.27 10.53
N LEU A 69 -5.12 5.27 10.48
CA LEU A 69 -5.28 4.13 9.59
C LEU A 69 -6.17 3.06 10.23
N HIS A 70 -7.26 2.72 9.53
CA HIS A 70 -8.10 1.56 9.84
C HIS A 70 -7.99 0.53 8.72
N ASN A 71 -7.66 -0.72 9.05
CA ASN A 71 -7.82 -1.83 8.12
C ASN A 71 -9.33 -2.08 7.94
N LEU A 72 -9.82 -2.11 6.69
CA LEU A 72 -11.26 -2.13 6.39
C LEU A 72 -11.96 -3.43 6.83
N HIS A 73 -11.20 -4.52 7.02
CA HIS A 73 -11.71 -5.86 7.31
C HIS A 73 -11.34 -6.37 8.71
N GLU A 74 -10.76 -5.53 9.56
CA GLU A 74 -10.36 -5.91 10.92
C GLU A 74 -11.25 -5.25 11.98
N PRO A 75 -11.59 -5.95 13.07
CA PRO A 75 -12.30 -5.35 14.19
C PRO A 75 -11.43 -4.28 14.84
N VAL A 76 -12.02 -3.11 15.09
CA VAL A 76 -11.34 -1.98 15.75
C VAL A 76 -10.87 -2.41 17.14
N ARG A 77 -9.56 -2.62 17.32
CA ARG A 77 -8.98 -2.91 18.64
C ARG A 77 -9.13 -1.69 19.56
N GLU A 78 -9.62 -1.85 20.79
CA GLU A 78 -9.84 -0.72 21.72
C GLU A 78 -8.57 0.10 22.01
N ASP A 79 -7.39 -0.54 22.03
CA ASP A 79 -6.11 0.16 22.24
C ASP A 79 -5.63 0.97 21.05
N SER A 80 -6.20 0.74 19.87
CA SER A 80 -5.79 1.43 18.65
C SER A 80 -6.20 2.92 18.66
N ARG A 81 -7.18 3.30 19.50
CA ARG A 81 -7.61 4.70 19.70
C ARG A 81 -6.65 5.56 20.54
N LYS A 82 -5.58 4.99 21.11
CA LYS A 82 -4.64 5.71 21.98
C LYS A 82 -3.39 6.14 21.21
N GLY A 83 -3.54 7.21 20.43
CA GLY A 83 -2.41 7.95 19.86
C GLY A 83 -2.65 8.31 18.41
N TYR A 84 -3.15 9.52 18.16
CA TYR A 84 -3.12 10.11 16.82
C TYR A 84 -1.67 10.27 16.39
N SER A 85 -1.19 9.39 15.52
CA SER A 85 0.09 9.58 14.85
C SER A 85 -0.16 10.38 13.57
N VAL A 86 0.73 11.30 13.19
CA VAL A 86 0.72 11.96 11.87
C VAL A 86 1.17 10.97 10.78
N SER A 87 0.91 9.68 10.96
CA SER A 87 1.55 8.62 10.18
C SER A 87 0.50 7.74 9.54
N ALA A 88 0.39 7.87 8.22
CA ALA A 88 -0.33 6.97 7.33
C ALA A 88 0.48 5.67 7.18
N GLN A 89 0.67 4.96 8.29
CA GLN A 89 1.48 3.74 8.36
C GLN A 89 0.63 2.50 8.11
N PHE A 90 0.96 1.75 7.06
CA PHE A 90 0.43 0.42 6.78
C PHE A 90 1.52 -0.65 6.94
N PHE A 91 1.14 -1.92 6.92
CA PHE A 91 2.05 -3.04 7.11
C PHE A 91 1.88 -4.06 5.99
N PHE A 92 3.01 -4.61 5.52
CA PHE A 92 2.99 -5.79 4.67
C PHE A 92 2.94 -7.04 5.55
N GLU A 93 2.03 -7.94 5.21
CA GLU A 93 1.88 -9.27 5.76
C GLU A 93 2.48 -10.28 4.79
N ASN A 94 3.03 -11.37 5.33
CA ASN A 94 3.54 -12.47 4.50
C ASN A 94 2.71 -13.73 4.76
N ILE A 95 1.79 -14.00 3.84
CA ILE A 95 0.90 -15.17 3.89
C ILE A 95 1.55 -16.43 3.29
N GLY A 96 2.76 -16.31 2.75
CA GLY A 96 3.56 -17.44 2.29
C GLY A 96 4.31 -18.13 3.42
N TYR A 97 4.79 -19.35 3.19
CA TYR A 97 5.56 -20.09 4.21
C TYR A 97 7.05 -19.76 4.22
N GLY A 98 7.55 -19.04 3.20
CA GLY A 98 8.94 -18.59 3.13
C GLY A 98 9.13 -17.16 3.62
N VAL A 99 10.34 -16.81 4.03
CA VAL A 99 10.70 -15.43 4.39
C VAL A 99 10.87 -14.60 3.11
N ALA A 100 10.23 -13.44 3.06
CA ALA A 100 10.52 -12.41 2.06
C ALA A 100 11.73 -11.59 2.54
N ASN A 101 12.74 -11.41 1.70
CA ASN A 101 13.95 -10.63 2.03
C ASN A 101 14.26 -9.59 0.95
N ASN A 102 15.12 -8.62 1.30
CA ASN A 102 15.54 -7.52 0.42
C ASN A 102 14.34 -6.84 -0.26
N ILE A 103 13.35 -6.51 0.55
CA ILE A 103 12.09 -5.93 0.11
C ILE A 103 12.35 -4.46 -0.21
N LYS A 104 11.93 -4.06 -1.40
CA LYS A 104 12.00 -2.69 -1.90
C LYS A 104 10.63 -2.28 -2.35
N TYR A 105 10.15 -1.14 -1.88
CA TYR A 105 8.87 -0.61 -2.32
C TYR A 105 8.96 0.88 -2.68
N GLU A 106 8.09 1.30 -3.59
CA GLU A 106 8.06 2.64 -4.13
C GLU A 106 6.63 3.05 -4.47
N TRP A 107 6.25 4.25 -4.03
CA TRP A 107 4.99 4.86 -4.41
C TRP A 107 5.17 5.74 -5.63
N THR A 108 4.27 5.62 -6.60
CA THR A 108 4.20 6.50 -7.76
C THR A 108 2.84 7.18 -7.82
N PHE A 109 2.83 8.48 -8.07
CA PHE A 109 1.62 9.29 -8.09
C PHE A 109 1.88 10.57 -8.91
N ASP A 110 0.99 10.89 -9.84
CA ASP A 110 1.08 12.09 -10.68
C ASP A 110 0.49 13.30 -9.96
N TYR A 111 1.26 13.85 -9.02
CA TYR A 111 0.86 14.98 -8.19
C TYR A 111 0.66 16.28 -9.00
N ILE A 112 1.34 16.43 -10.14
CA ILE A 112 1.16 17.59 -11.03
C ILE A 112 -0.22 17.53 -11.68
N LYS A 113 -0.61 16.37 -12.22
CA LYS A 113 -1.97 16.19 -12.76
C LYS A 113 -3.03 16.40 -11.67
N ALA A 114 -2.79 15.91 -10.45
CA ALA A 114 -3.72 16.08 -9.33
C ALA A 114 -3.91 17.57 -8.99
N ALA A 115 -2.83 18.34 -8.88
CA ALA A 115 -2.89 19.76 -8.61
C ALA A 115 -3.54 20.55 -9.74
N ARG A 116 -3.27 20.19 -11.00
CA ARG A 116 -3.98 20.79 -12.15
C ARG A 116 -5.49 20.59 -12.04
N MET A 117 -5.94 19.36 -11.77
CA MET A 117 -7.36 19.06 -11.59
C MET A 117 -7.98 19.81 -10.39
N LEU A 118 -7.21 20.02 -9.32
CA LEU A 118 -7.62 20.84 -8.19
C LEU A 118 -7.79 22.32 -8.59
N CYS A 119 -6.84 22.90 -9.33
CA CYS A 119 -6.93 24.28 -9.81
C CYS A 119 -8.04 24.49 -10.84
N GLU A 120 -8.41 23.46 -11.61
CA GLU A 120 -9.55 23.51 -12.54
C GLU A 120 -10.90 23.71 -11.82
N LEU A 121 -11.01 23.36 -10.53
CA LEU A 121 -12.23 23.56 -9.75
C LEU A 121 -12.55 25.06 -9.51
N ASN A 122 -11.53 25.91 -9.44
CA ASN A 122 -11.70 27.35 -9.22
C ASN A 122 -10.52 28.14 -9.80
N PRO A 123 -10.76 29.08 -10.74
CA PRO A 123 -9.72 29.79 -11.48
C PRO A 123 -8.84 30.71 -10.61
N LYS A 124 -9.24 30.98 -9.35
CA LYS A 124 -8.39 31.71 -8.39
C LYS A 124 -7.25 30.85 -7.84
N PHE A 125 -7.29 29.54 -8.05
CA PHE A 125 -6.22 28.63 -7.67
C PHE A 125 -5.18 28.50 -8.78
N SER A 126 -3.93 28.47 -8.38
CA SER A 126 -2.79 28.11 -9.23
C SER A 126 -1.79 27.27 -8.43
N TYR A 127 -0.81 26.70 -9.10
CA TYR A 127 0.25 25.94 -8.45
C TYR A 127 1.63 26.32 -9.00
N ASP A 128 2.66 26.17 -8.17
CA ASP A 128 4.07 26.33 -8.52
C ASP A 128 4.87 25.12 -8.04
N ASP A 129 5.74 24.60 -8.90
CA ASP A 129 6.53 23.37 -8.66
C ASP A 129 8.01 23.71 -8.37
N ASP A 130 8.38 23.69 -7.10
CA ASP A 130 9.77 23.80 -6.67
C ASP A 130 10.46 22.43 -6.69
N LYS A 131 11.02 22.11 -7.86
CA LYS A 131 11.79 20.88 -8.08
C LYS A 131 13.02 20.73 -7.19
N LYS A 132 13.60 21.83 -6.69
CA LYS A 132 14.78 21.77 -5.81
C LYS A 132 14.38 21.34 -4.41
N ARG A 133 13.26 21.87 -3.90
CA ARG A 133 12.71 21.50 -2.60
C ARG A 133 11.82 20.26 -2.64
N LYS A 134 11.52 19.75 -3.84
CA LYS A 134 10.57 18.66 -4.09
C LYS A 134 9.19 18.96 -3.48
N SER A 135 8.74 20.20 -3.67
CA SER A 135 7.50 20.69 -3.09
C SER A 135 6.64 21.36 -4.16
N LEU A 136 5.34 21.12 -4.08
CA LEU A 136 4.33 21.74 -4.92
C LEU A 136 3.53 22.73 -4.08
N MET A 137 3.63 24.01 -4.40
CA MET A 137 2.88 25.06 -3.71
C MET A 137 1.54 25.29 -4.40
N ILE A 138 0.46 25.32 -3.63
CA ILE A 138 -0.87 25.75 -4.07
C ILE A 138 -1.08 27.19 -3.62
N ILE A 139 -1.56 28.02 -4.54
CA ILE A 139 -1.78 29.46 -4.35
C ILE A 139 -3.26 29.73 -4.58
N PHE A 140 -3.87 30.54 -3.73
CA PHE A 140 -5.24 31.03 -3.89
C PHE A 140 -5.23 32.56 -3.87
N ASP A 141 -5.67 33.19 -4.96
CA ASP A 141 -5.76 34.65 -5.07
C ASP A 141 -4.44 35.37 -4.68
N ASN A 142 -3.33 34.88 -5.24
CA ASN A 142 -1.95 35.34 -4.99
C ASN A 142 -1.47 35.18 -3.53
N LYS A 143 -2.16 34.38 -2.70
CA LYS A 143 -1.74 34.04 -1.34
C LYS A 143 -1.42 32.56 -1.23
N PHE A 144 -0.45 32.23 -0.39
CA PHE A 144 -0.14 30.84 -0.06
C PHE A 144 -1.39 30.12 0.45
N PHE A 145 -1.75 29.01 -0.19
CA PHE A 145 -2.85 28.15 0.25
C PHE A 145 -2.31 26.92 0.98
N ASN A 146 -1.53 26.08 0.30
CA ASN A 146 -0.96 24.87 0.88
C ASN A 146 0.35 24.50 0.17
N SER A 147 1.10 23.54 0.71
CA SER A 147 2.26 22.95 0.04
C SER A 147 2.29 21.45 0.24
N TYR A 148 2.51 20.70 -0.85
CA TYR A 148 2.65 19.26 -0.81
C TYR A 148 4.13 18.88 -0.96
N ASP A 149 4.66 18.08 -0.03
CA ASP A 149 6.01 17.51 -0.12
C ASP A 149 5.96 16.16 -0.85
N TYR A 150 6.52 16.11 -2.06
CA TYR A 150 6.56 14.91 -2.89
C TYR A 150 7.92 14.20 -2.84
N SER A 151 8.80 14.52 -1.88
CA SER A 151 10.14 13.94 -1.75
C SER A 151 10.16 12.42 -1.55
N ASP A 152 9.07 11.87 -1.01
CA ASP A 152 8.87 10.44 -0.79
C ASP A 152 8.15 9.74 -1.96
N VAL A 153 7.61 10.48 -2.93
CA VAL A 153 7.05 9.91 -4.17
C VAL A 153 8.21 9.56 -5.12
N GLY A 154 8.20 8.34 -5.66
CA GLY A 154 9.27 7.80 -6.50
C GLY A 154 10.54 7.42 -5.74
N LYS A 155 10.53 7.48 -4.40
CA LYS A 155 11.68 7.12 -3.56
C LYS A 155 11.56 5.67 -3.11
N THR A 156 12.52 4.84 -3.54
CA THR A 156 12.58 3.45 -3.10
C THR A 156 12.94 3.35 -1.61
N LYS A 157 12.07 2.73 -0.83
CA LYS A 157 12.27 2.39 0.58
C LYS A 157 12.62 0.90 0.71
N LYS A 158 13.34 0.53 1.77
CA LYS A 158 13.87 -0.83 1.97
C LYS A 158 13.40 -1.43 3.28
N ILE A 159 13.08 -2.73 3.24
CA ILE A 159 12.81 -3.57 4.41
C ILE A 159 13.69 -4.82 4.28
N ASP A 160 14.48 -5.12 5.31
CA ASP A 160 15.43 -6.26 5.26
C ASP A 160 14.72 -7.59 5.02
N PHE A 161 13.67 -7.87 5.80
CA PHE A 161 12.87 -9.08 5.68
C PHE A 161 11.51 -8.96 6.36
N ILE A 162 10.57 -9.79 5.91
CA ILE A 162 9.26 -10.04 6.54
C ILE A 162 9.08 -11.56 6.68
N LYS A 163 8.85 -12.00 7.92
CA LYS A 163 8.60 -13.40 8.27
C LYS A 163 7.16 -13.79 7.91
N PRO A 164 6.90 -15.08 7.61
CA PRO A 164 5.54 -15.61 7.55
C PRO A 164 4.72 -15.20 8.77
N GLU A 165 3.44 -14.87 8.54
CA GLU A 165 2.50 -14.45 9.59
C GLU A 165 2.41 -15.51 10.72
N SER A 166 2.51 -16.79 10.36
CA SER A 166 2.50 -17.93 11.29
C SER A 166 3.65 -17.93 12.31
N LEU A 167 4.73 -17.17 12.07
CA LEU A 167 5.97 -17.17 12.86
C LEU A 167 6.14 -15.90 13.73
N GLN A 168 5.05 -15.17 13.99
CA GLN A 168 4.94 -13.86 14.66
C GLN A 168 4.98 -12.65 13.70
N GLN A 169 4.12 -11.68 14.00
CA GLN A 169 3.98 -10.44 13.25
C GLN A 169 5.22 -9.55 13.40
N ASN A 170 6.06 -9.54 12.38
CA ASN A 170 7.14 -8.55 12.23
C ASN A 170 6.56 -7.33 11.52
N PHE A 171 5.97 -6.43 12.30
CA PHE A 171 5.45 -5.17 11.80
C PHE A 171 6.60 -4.20 11.51
N LYS A 172 6.98 -4.07 10.23
CA LYS A 172 7.81 -2.94 9.80
C LYS A 172 6.87 -1.85 9.24
N PRO A 173 6.70 -0.72 9.95
CA PRO A 173 5.77 0.32 9.51
C PRO A 173 6.20 0.88 8.16
N THR A 174 5.25 0.96 7.25
CA THR A 174 5.43 1.48 5.90
C THR A 174 4.55 2.71 5.73
N SER A 175 5.06 3.82 5.18
CA SER A 175 4.26 5.05 5.07
C SER A 175 3.78 5.34 3.66
N ILE A 176 2.56 5.87 3.57
CA ILE A 176 1.98 6.47 2.37
C ILE A 176 2.52 7.91 2.26
N PRO A 177 3.00 8.35 1.08
CA PRO A 177 3.38 9.74 0.88
C PRO A 177 2.21 10.69 1.15
N MET A 178 2.43 11.65 2.05
CA MET A 178 1.36 12.58 2.49
C MET A 178 0.76 13.39 1.36
N THR A 179 1.55 13.75 0.34
CA THR A 179 1.06 14.41 -0.88
C THR A 179 -0.13 13.69 -1.52
N ILE A 180 -0.17 12.36 -1.47
CA ILE A 180 -1.31 11.59 -2.02
C ILE A 180 -2.55 11.94 -1.19
N THR A 181 -2.49 11.83 0.12
CA THR A 181 -3.64 12.07 0.99
C THR A 181 -4.08 13.54 0.97
N ASP A 182 -3.13 14.47 1.09
CA ASP A 182 -3.40 15.91 1.20
C ASP A 182 -4.11 16.45 -0.04
N VAL A 183 -3.63 16.11 -1.25
CA VAL A 183 -4.24 16.62 -2.49
C VAL A 183 -5.63 16.05 -2.74
N HIS A 184 -5.88 14.78 -2.34
CA HIS A 184 -7.21 14.19 -2.45
C HIS A 184 -8.19 14.88 -1.49
N MET A 185 -7.75 15.15 -0.26
CA MET A 185 -8.58 15.86 0.72
C MET A 185 -8.87 17.29 0.28
N ASP A 186 -7.86 18.04 -0.15
CA ASP A 186 -8.07 19.41 -0.63
C ASP A 186 -8.99 19.45 -1.85
N TYR A 187 -8.90 18.47 -2.76
CA TYR A 187 -9.84 18.33 -3.89
C TYR A 187 -11.29 18.17 -3.42
N VAL A 188 -11.55 17.29 -2.46
CA VAL A 188 -12.91 17.07 -1.90
C VAL A 188 -13.43 18.33 -1.25
N LEU A 189 -12.61 18.98 -0.42
CA LEU A 189 -12.99 20.18 0.31
C LEU A 189 -13.32 21.33 -0.64
N LEU A 190 -12.51 21.53 -1.68
CA LEU A 190 -12.74 22.57 -2.67
C LEU A 190 -13.97 22.29 -3.53
N LYS A 191 -14.13 21.05 -4.00
CA LYS A 191 -15.27 20.65 -4.84
C LYS A 191 -16.60 20.86 -4.14
N ASN A 192 -16.66 20.57 -2.83
CA ASN A 192 -17.87 20.68 -2.02
C ASN A 192 -17.97 22.00 -1.23
N LYS A 193 -17.08 22.97 -1.52
CA LYS A 193 -17.03 24.28 -0.86
C LYS A 193 -17.03 24.18 0.67
N MET A 194 -16.31 23.22 1.22
CA MET A 194 -16.25 22.99 2.67
C MET A 194 -15.40 24.03 3.43
N PHE A 195 -15.02 25.11 2.78
CA PHE A 195 -14.36 26.27 3.38
C PHE A 195 -15.31 27.47 3.57
N SER A 196 -16.51 27.44 2.97
CA SER A 196 -17.50 28.53 3.10
C SER A 196 -18.45 28.32 4.28
N GLU A 197 -18.99 29.42 4.82
CA GLU A 197 -19.96 29.41 5.94
C GLU A 197 -21.17 28.51 5.64
N GLU A 198 -21.60 28.47 4.38
CA GLU A 198 -22.54 27.48 3.84
C GLU A 198 -21.76 26.42 3.07
N CYS A 199 -21.88 25.15 3.44
CA CYS A 199 -21.21 24.03 2.74
C CYS A 199 -22.21 22.96 2.31
N ASP A 200 -21.99 22.42 1.12
CA ASP A 200 -22.80 21.32 0.60
C ASP A 200 -22.39 20.02 1.32
N ARG A 201 -23.38 19.27 1.83
CA ARG A 201 -23.13 17.93 2.37
C ARG A 201 -22.73 17.00 1.22
N PHE A 202 -21.50 16.50 1.24
CA PHE A 202 -21.15 15.32 0.46
C PHE A 202 -21.33 14.08 1.33
N ASN A 203 -21.92 13.01 0.78
CA ASN A 203 -21.97 11.72 1.48
C ASN A 203 -20.75 10.86 1.09
N HIS A 204 -20.33 10.97 -0.17
CA HIS A 204 -19.31 10.13 -0.76
C HIS A 204 -18.78 10.75 -2.05
N GLU A 205 -17.46 10.75 -2.22
CA GLU A 205 -16.76 11.19 -3.42
C GLU A 205 -15.92 10.05 -3.99
N LYS A 206 -16.15 9.70 -5.25
CA LYS A 206 -15.26 8.84 -6.03
C LYS A 206 -14.37 9.71 -6.90
N PHE A 207 -13.07 9.49 -6.83
CA PHE A 207 -12.07 10.26 -7.58
C PHE A 207 -11.96 9.78 -9.04
N ASN A 208 -13.04 9.97 -9.81
CA ASN A 208 -13.09 9.60 -11.22
C ASN A 208 -12.09 10.47 -12.01
N ASN A 209 -11.24 9.84 -12.83
CA ASN A 209 -10.19 10.48 -13.65
C ASN A 209 -9.04 11.14 -12.89
N PHE A 210 -9.08 11.15 -11.56
CA PHE A 210 -7.97 11.62 -10.72
C PHE A 210 -6.78 10.67 -10.86
N PRO A 211 -5.54 11.15 -10.65
CA PRO A 211 -4.37 10.28 -10.71
C PRO A 211 -4.47 9.10 -9.73
N ILE A 212 -4.19 7.90 -10.24
CA ILE A 212 -4.25 6.65 -9.48
C ILE A 212 -2.88 6.44 -8.83
N PRO A 213 -2.77 6.40 -7.49
CA PRO A 213 -1.52 6.06 -6.85
C PRO A 213 -1.21 4.58 -7.06
N LYS A 214 0.07 4.28 -7.20
CA LYS A 214 0.57 2.92 -7.38
C LYS A 214 1.67 2.60 -6.39
N LEU A 215 1.67 1.38 -5.87
CA LEU A 215 2.71 0.85 -5.03
C LEU A 215 3.40 -0.30 -5.77
N ASN A 216 4.67 -0.08 -6.11
CA ASN A 216 5.53 -1.10 -6.68
C ASN A 216 6.30 -1.76 -5.55
N ILE A 217 6.27 -3.09 -5.47
CA ILE A 217 7.07 -3.85 -4.51
C ILE A 217 7.93 -4.88 -5.25
N SER A 218 9.14 -5.09 -4.76
CA SER A 218 9.98 -6.20 -5.18
C SER A 218 10.66 -6.82 -3.98
N TYR A 219 10.80 -8.14 -3.99
CA TYR A 219 11.38 -8.89 -2.88
C TYR A 219 11.99 -10.19 -3.40
N HIS A 220 12.77 -10.87 -2.57
CA HIS A 220 13.34 -12.17 -2.91
C HIS A 220 12.92 -13.22 -1.89
N ASP A 221 12.88 -14.48 -2.34
CA ASP A 221 12.83 -15.61 -1.42
C ASP A 221 14.21 -15.98 -0.87
N ILE A 222 14.25 -16.94 0.05
CA ILE A 222 15.49 -17.46 0.64
C ILE A 222 16.39 -18.09 -0.44
N ALA A 223 15.82 -18.59 -1.54
CA ALA A 223 16.56 -19.18 -2.66
C ALA A 223 17.06 -18.11 -3.66
N GLY A 224 16.82 -16.82 -3.41
CA GLY A 224 17.28 -15.71 -4.23
C GLY A 224 16.42 -15.40 -5.46
N LYS A 225 15.26 -16.05 -5.62
CA LYS A 225 14.34 -15.72 -6.72
C LYS A 225 13.63 -14.40 -6.41
N LYS A 226 13.64 -13.48 -7.37
CA LYS A 226 13.01 -12.16 -7.28
C LYS A 226 11.53 -12.24 -7.68
N TYR A 227 10.70 -11.54 -6.92
CA TYR A 227 9.29 -11.29 -7.18
C TYR A 227 9.08 -9.78 -7.32
N VAL A 228 8.15 -9.39 -8.19
CA VAL A 228 7.76 -8.00 -8.43
C VAL A 228 6.25 -7.96 -8.52
N GLU A 229 5.63 -7.04 -7.79
CA GLU A 229 4.18 -6.84 -7.79
C GLU A 229 3.89 -5.34 -7.89
N GLU A 230 2.82 -5.00 -8.61
CA GLU A 230 2.29 -3.64 -8.73
C GLU A 230 0.88 -3.64 -8.14
N TYR A 231 0.63 -2.72 -7.22
CA TYR A 231 -0.68 -2.50 -6.62
C TYR A 231 -1.23 -1.16 -7.07
N LEU A 232 -2.45 -1.16 -7.63
CA LEU A 232 -3.18 0.03 -8.05
C LEU A 232 -4.31 0.30 -7.06
N PHE A 233 -4.50 1.57 -6.70
CA PHE A 233 -5.48 1.93 -5.69
C PHE A 233 -6.63 2.77 -6.25
N ASN A 234 -7.85 2.32 -6.05
CA ASN A 234 -9.02 3.19 -6.16
C ASN A 234 -9.20 3.92 -4.83
N ILE A 235 -9.28 5.25 -4.87
CA ILE A 235 -9.52 6.06 -3.69
C ILE A 235 -10.97 6.53 -3.69
N SER A 236 -11.59 6.52 -2.51
CA SER A 236 -12.89 7.14 -2.26
C SER A 236 -12.83 7.95 -0.96
N CYS A 237 -13.59 9.03 -0.88
CA CYS A 237 -13.75 9.79 0.35
C CYS A 237 -15.18 9.65 0.86
N TYR A 238 -15.33 9.34 2.14
CA TYR A 238 -16.60 9.29 2.84
C TYR A 238 -16.66 10.39 3.86
N ASN A 239 -17.79 11.06 3.93
CA ASN A 239 -18.03 12.03 4.98
C ASN A 239 -18.39 11.27 6.27
N SER A 240 -17.65 11.51 7.35
CA SER A 240 -17.97 10.98 8.69
C SER A 240 -18.71 12.00 9.56
N PHE A 241 -18.94 13.21 9.02
CA PHE A 241 -19.57 14.32 9.71
C PHE A 241 -21.06 14.06 9.97
N ARG A 242 -21.46 14.07 11.25
CA ARG A 242 -22.85 14.38 11.63
C ARG A 242 -22.95 15.91 11.76
N GLN A 243 -23.42 16.59 10.71
CA GLN A 243 -23.77 18.02 10.81
C GLN A 243 -24.94 18.13 11.81
N MET A 244 -24.64 18.46 13.07
CA MET A 244 -25.61 19.08 13.96
C MET A 244 -25.58 20.58 13.70
N ASP A 245 -26.77 21.13 13.51
CA ASP A 245 -27.04 22.47 13.01
C ASP A 245 -26.17 23.59 13.64
N ASP A 246 -25.65 24.47 12.79
CA ASP A 246 -25.19 25.84 13.06
C ASP A 246 -24.15 26.11 14.16
N LYS A 247 -23.28 25.16 14.53
CA LYS A 247 -22.17 25.45 15.46
C LYS A 247 -20.79 24.97 15.00
N LEU A 248 -19.81 25.83 15.30
CA LEU A 248 -18.38 25.65 15.08
C LEU A 248 -17.88 24.27 15.55
N ILE A 249 -17.09 23.69 14.66
CA ILE A 249 -16.64 22.30 14.59
C ILE A 249 -15.84 21.87 15.83
N ASN A 250 -16.21 20.72 16.39
CA ASN A 250 -15.37 19.99 17.33
C ASN A 250 -14.18 19.39 16.56
N THR A 251 -12.96 19.84 16.85
CA THR A 251 -11.71 19.34 16.23
C THR A 251 -11.30 17.93 16.70
N GLU A 252 -12.02 17.34 17.66
CA GLU A 252 -11.68 16.05 18.26
C GLU A 252 -12.30 14.84 17.53
N GLU A 253 -13.26 15.06 16.61
CA GLU A 253 -13.95 14.01 15.85
C GLU A 253 -13.44 13.89 14.40
N ASP A 254 -13.58 12.71 13.79
CA ASP A 254 -13.26 12.48 12.38
C ASP A 254 -14.26 13.21 11.48
N TYR A 255 -13.78 14.05 10.55
CA TYR A 255 -14.68 14.77 9.63
C TYR A 255 -14.84 14.05 8.29
N ALA A 256 -13.83 13.29 7.86
CA ALA A 256 -13.90 12.48 6.64
C ALA A 256 -13.01 11.24 6.77
N SER A 257 -13.22 10.25 5.91
CA SER A 257 -12.35 9.09 5.77
C SER A 257 -11.97 8.87 4.31
N LEU A 258 -10.68 8.74 4.04
CA LEU A 258 -10.11 8.47 2.73
C LEU A 258 -9.80 6.97 2.63
N CYS A 259 -10.61 6.22 1.88
CA CYS A 259 -10.47 4.77 1.72
C CYS A 259 -9.64 4.43 0.48
N PHE A 260 -8.69 3.51 0.65
CA PHE A 260 -7.83 2.98 -0.40
C PHE A 260 -8.20 1.52 -0.66
N TYR A 261 -8.80 1.29 -1.83
CA TYR A 261 -9.22 -0.03 -2.29
C TYR A 261 -8.25 -0.57 -3.32
N LEU A 262 -7.93 -1.86 -3.24
CA LEU A 262 -7.12 -2.53 -4.26
C LEU A 262 -7.96 -2.71 -5.53
N LYS A 263 -7.38 -2.41 -6.69
CA LYS A 263 -8.02 -2.57 -8.00
C LYS A 263 -7.78 -3.94 -8.60
#